data_AF-A0A535D1D5-F1
#
_entry.id   AF-A0A535D1D5-F1
#
_cell.length_a   1.000
_cell.length_b   1.000
_cell.length_c   1.000
_cell.angle_alpha   90.00
_cell.angle_beta   90.00
_cell.angle_gamma   90.00
#
_symmetry.space_group_name_H-M   'P 1'
#
loop_
_entity.id
_entity.type
_entity.pdbx_description
1 polymer ?
#
loop_
_entity_poly.entity_id
_entity_poly.type
_entity_poly.pdbx_seq_one_letter_code
_entity_poly.pdbx_strand_id
1 'polypeptide(L)'
;MLQTTFANGKLWGALDTALTIDSVNQAAVEYFIVTPTTASGSVSASVTRAGYLGLSGTNVTYPAVGVTTSGRGVVAFTVVGPGNFPSAGYTSLDAKTGAGAVHIVAAGAGPADGFSGYRVFANPPNFIARPRWGDYGASAVVGDSIFIASEYISQTCTLAQYETSPFGSCGGTRSSLANWATRITQLTTK
;
A
#
# COMPACT_ATOMS: atom_id res chain seq x y z
N MET A 1 4.51 2.60 -8.16
CA MET A 1 4.57 1.13 -8.27
C MET A 1 3.44 0.64 -9.15
N LEU A 2 3.66 -0.35 -10.02
CA LEU A 2 2.59 -1.05 -10.75
C LEU A 2 2.53 -2.50 -10.25
N GLN A 3 1.35 -2.96 -9.84
CA GLN A 3 1.06 -4.35 -9.52
C GLN A 3 -0.01 -4.86 -10.48
N THR A 4 0.19 -6.07 -11.01
CA THR A 4 -0.72 -6.68 -11.99
C THR A 4 -0.89 -8.16 -11.70
N THR A 5 -2.13 -8.66 -11.79
CA THR A 5 -2.44 -10.09 -11.72
C THR A 5 -3.42 -10.51 -12.82
N PHE A 6 -3.33 -11.75 -13.27
CA PHE A 6 -4.31 -12.35 -14.18
C PHE A 6 -5.25 -13.28 -13.41
N ALA A 7 -6.54 -12.95 -13.40
CA ALA A 7 -7.56 -13.73 -12.71
C ALA A 7 -8.92 -13.54 -13.37
N ASN A 8 -9.76 -14.58 -13.35
CA ASN A 8 -11.10 -14.56 -13.94
C ASN A 8 -11.11 -14.05 -15.40
N GLY A 9 -10.11 -14.46 -16.20
CA GLY A 9 -9.98 -14.07 -17.60
C GLY A 9 -9.62 -12.60 -17.85
N LYS A 10 -9.15 -11.86 -16.83
CA LYS A 10 -8.84 -10.43 -16.91
C LYS A 10 -7.47 -10.12 -16.30
N LEU A 11 -6.83 -9.08 -16.80
CA LEU A 11 -5.69 -8.44 -16.15
C LEU A 11 -6.21 -7.35 -15.22
N TRP A 12 -5.80 -7.43 -13.96
CA TRP A 12 -6.15 -6.47 -12.91
C TRP A 12 -4.88 -5.74 -12.52
N GLY A 13 -4.86 -4.44 -12.74
CA GLY A 13 -3.71 -3.58 -12.47
C GLY A 13 -4.06 -2.51 -11.45
N ALA A 14 -3.08 -2.13 -10.64
CA ALA A 14 -3.14 -0.93 -9.82
C ALA A 14 -1.78 -0.24 -9.82
N LEU A 15 -1.76 1.09 -9.94
CA LEU A 15 -0.56 1.88 -9.79
C LEU A 15 -0.78 3.18 -9.02
N ASP A 16 0.31 3.72 -8.49
CA ASP A 16 0.29 5.05 -7.87
C ASP A 16 -0.05 6.13 -8.91
N THR A 17 -0.85 7.10 -8.47
CA THR A 17 -1.20 8.30 -9.21
C THR A 17 -1.30 9.48 -8.24
N ALA A 18 -1.68 10.65 -8.74
CA ALA A 18 -2.00 11.81 -7.92
C ALA A 18 -3.45 12.23 -8.17
N LEU A 19 -4.16 12.57 -7.09
CA LEU A 19 -5.48 13.20 -7.15
C LEU A 19 -5.44 14.53 -6.40
N THR A 20 -6.23 15.49 -6.86
CA THR A 20 -6.56 16.68 -6.08
C THR A 20 -7.87 16.42 -5.34
N ILE A 21 -7.80 16.26 -4.01
CA ILE A 21 -8.95 16.01 -3.13
C ILE A 21 -9.01 17.15 -2.14
N ASP A 22 -10.17 17.81 -2.03
CA ASP A 22 -10.36 18.98 -1.17
C ASP A 22 -9.29 20.06 -1.38
N SER A 23 -8.95 20.32 -2.65
CA SER A 23 -7.91 21.27 -3.09
C SER A 23 -6.48 20.92 -2.66
N VAL A 24 -6.23 19.71 -2.15
CA VAL A 24 -4.90 19.21 -1.77
C VAL A 24 -4.48 18.11 -2.74
N ASN A 25 -3.26 18.20 -3.27
CA ASN A 25 -2.67 17.11 -4.05
C ASN A 25 -2.23 16.00 -3.10
N GLN A 26 -2.73 14.79 -3.36
CA GLN A 26 -2.48 13.60 -2.56
C GLN A 26 -2.06 12.46 -3.46
N ALA A 27 -1.13 11.62 -2.97
CA ALA A 27 -0.87 10.36 -3.62
C ALA A 27 -2.09 9.44 -3.47
N ALA A 28 -2.42 8.81 -4.58
CA ALA A 28 -3.62 8.04 -4.78
C ALA A 28 -3.28 6.77 -5.58
N VAL A 29 -4.28 5.95 -5.84
CA VAL A 29 -4.15 4.74 -6.66
C VAL A 29 -5.11 4.83 -7.83
N GLU A 30 -4.64 4.49 -9.02
CA GLU A 30 -5.49 4.20 -10.18
C GLU A 30 -5.51 2.68 -10.41
N TYR A 31 -6.69 2.13 -10.64
CA TYR A 31 -6.87 0.71 -10.96
C TYR A 31 -7.42 0.53 -12.37
N PHE A 32 -7.08 -0.61 -12.96
CA PHE A 32 -7.46 -1.01 -14.31
C PHE A 32 -7.89 -2.46 -14.32
N ILE A 33 -8.96 -2.76 -15.05
CA ILE A 33 -9.45 -4.10 -15.31
C ILE A 33 -9.55 -4.24 -16.81
N VAL A 34 -8.66 -5.06 -17.35
CA VAL A 34 -8.42 -5.19 -18.79
C VAL A 34 -8.83 -6.59 -19.21
N THR A 35 -9.59 -6.68 -20.30
CA THR A 35 -9.93 -7.97 -20.92
C THR A 35 -8.95 -8.22 -22.07
N PRO A 36 -7.99 -9.14 -21.91
CA PRO A 36 -7.12 -9.54 -23.00
C PRO A 36 -7.82 -10.52 -23.93
N THR A 37 -7.46 -10.47 -25.20
CA THR A 37 -7.83 -11.46 -26.23
C THR A 37 -6.55 -11.93 -26.90
N THR A 38 -6.38 -13.24 -27.00
CA THR A 38 -5.23 -13.85 -27.66
C THR A 38 -5.68 -14.58 -28.92
N ALA A 39 -4.99 -14.38 -30.03
CA ALA A 39 -5.09 -15.18 -31.24
C ALA A 39 -3.70 -15.67 -31.65
N SER A 40 -3.63 -16.58 -32.63
CA SER A 40 -2.33 -17.08 -33.10
C SER A 40 -1.44 -15.93 -33.56
N GLY A 41 -0.34 -15.69 -32.86
CA GLY A 41 0.62 -14.63 -33.15
C GLY A 41 0.17 -13.20 -32.80
N SER A 42 -0.94 -13.00 -32.10
CA SER A 42 -1.38 -11.67 -31.70
C SER A 42 -2.06 -11.62 -30.34
N VAL A 43 -1.87 -10.49 -29.65
CA VAL A 43 -2.54 -10.15 -28.39
C VAL A 43 -3.18 -8.78 -28.57
N SER A 44 -4.46 -8.68 -28.22
CA SER A 44 -5.17 -7.41 -28.08
C SER A 44 -5.79 -7.31 -26.70
N ALA A 45 -6.13 -6.10 -26.27
CA ALA A 45 -6.67 -5.86 -24.95
C ALA A 45 -7.58 -4.63 -24.95
N SER A 46 -8.63 -4.66 -24.14
CA SER A 46 -9.49 -3.50 -23.91
C SER A 46 -9.66 -3.25 -22.42
N VAL A 47 -9.60 -1.96 -22.02
CA VAL A 47 -9.91 -1.55 -20.66
C VAL A 47 -11.42 -1.68 -20.46
N THR A 48 -11.84 -2.64 -19.64
CA THR A 48 -13.26 -2.85 -19.31
C THR A 48 -13.73 -2.01 -18.14
N ARG A 49 -12.82 -1.62 -17.25
CA ARG A 49 -13.07 -0.68 -16.17
C ARG A 49 -11.75 -0.06 -15.72
N ALA A 50 -11.79 1.21 -15.38
CA ALA A 50 -10.73 1.87 -14.64
C ALA A 50 -11.36 2.81 -13.62
N GLY A 51 -10.57 3.24 -12.65
CA GLY A 51 -11.00 4.23 -11.68
C GLY A 51 -9.91 4.59 -10.70
N TYR A 52 -10.25 5.53 -9.83
CA TYR A 52 -9.33 6.09 -8.86
C TYR A 52 -9.74 5.72 -7.44
N LEU A 53 -8.75 5.62 -6.57
CA LEU A 53 -8.88 5.43 -5.14
C LEU A 53 -8.04 6.51 -4.46
N GLY A 54 -8.71 7.34 -3.66
CA GLY A 54 -8.06 8.32 -2.80
C GLY A 54 -8.84 8.46 -1.50
N LEU A 55 -8.21 9.07 -0.51
CA LEU A 55 -8.79 9.25 0.81
C LEU A 55 -8.44 10.66 1.31
N SER A 56 -9.46 11.50 1.55
CA SER A 56 -9.25 12.88 1.97
C SER A 56 -8.36 12.99 3.21
N GLY A 57 -7.53 14.04 3.24
CA GLY A 57 -6.54 14.29 4.29
C GLY A 57 -5.36 13.31 4.38
N THR A 58 -5.24 12.32 3.50
CA THR A 58 -4.16 11.32 3.56
C THR A 58 -3.75 10.84 2.17
N ASN A 59 -2.59 10.21 2.10
CA ASN A 59 -2.08 9.56 0.92
C ASN A 59 -2.36 8.06 1.01
N VAL A 60 -2.69 7.45 -0.13
CA VAL A 60 -2.70 5.99 -0.31
C VAL A 60 -1.64 5.62 -1.34
N THR A 61 -0.70 4.75 -0.97
CA THR A 61 0.51 4.52 -1.76
C THR A 61 0.85 3.03 -1.88
N TYR A 62 1.60 2.71 -2.94
CA TYR A 62 2.15 1.40 -3.28
C TYR A 62 1.10 0.28 -3.26
N PRO A 63 0.16 0.32 -4.23
CA PRO A 63 -0.92 -0.65 -4.25
C PRO A 63 -0.42 -2.06 -4.54
N ALA A 64 -1.04 -3.06 -3.90
CA ALA A 64 -0.91 -4.47 -4.23
C ALA A 64 -2.28 -5.08 -4.54
N VAL A 65 -2.45 -5.62 -5.74
CA VAL A 65 -3.74 -6.17 -6.22
C VAL A 65 -3.74 -7.68 -6.20
N GLY A 66 -4.73 -8.27 -5.54
CA GLY A 66 -4.97 -9.71 -5.49
C GLY A 66 -6.42 -10.00 -5.87
N VAL A 67 -6.64 -11.02 -6.71
CA VAL A 67 -7.98 -11.36 -7.22
C VAL A 67 -8.16 -12.87 -7.28
N THR A 68 -9.27 -13.35 -6.73
CA THR A 68 -9.63 -14.77 -6.76
C THR A 68 -10.09 -15.22 -8.14
N THR A 69 -10.18 -16.54 -8.35
CA THR A 69 -10.67 -17.13 -9.61
C THR A 69 -12.12 -16.75 -9.91
N SER A 70 -12.94 -16.45 -8.88
CA SER A 70 -14.31 -15.93 -9.03
C SER A 70 -14.35 -14.44 -9.42
N GLY A 71 -13.21 -13.74 -9.44
CA GLY A 71 -13.12 -12.32 -9.80
C GLY A 71 -13.36 -11.36 -8.65
N ARG A 72 -13.33 -11.84 -7.40
CA ARG A 72 -13.38 -10.99 -6.21
C ARG A 72 -11.96 -10.50 -5.92
N GLY A 73 -11.78 -9.19 -5.96
CA GLY A 73 -10.49 -8.55 -5.82
C GLY A 73 -10.33 -7.72 -4.55
N VAL A 74 -9.07 -7.44 -4.21
CA VAL A 74 -8.66 -6.48 -3.21
C VAL A 74 -7.47 -5.68 -3.74
N VAL A 75 -7.43 -4.39 -3.43
CA VAL A 75 -6.23 -3.56 -3.55
C VAL A 75 -5.81 -3.17 -2.13
N ALA A 76 -4.66 -3.65 -1.69
CA ALA A 76 -4.02 -3.23 -0.45
C ALA A 76 -3.08 -2.06 -0.70
N PHE A 77 -2.86 -1.21 0.30
CA PHE A 77 -2.04 -0.01 0.20
C PHE A 77 -1.61 0.46 1.59
N THR A 78 -0.55 1.28 1.60
CA THR A 78 -0.12 2.01 2.80
C THR A 78 -0.86 3.34 2.88
N VAL A 79 -1.29 3.73 4.08
CA VAL A 79 -1.98 4.99 4.35
C VAL A 79 -1.07 5.89 5.17
N VAL A 80 -0.71 7.06 4.63
CA VAL A 80 0.16 8.05 5.30
C VAL A 80 -0.40 9.46 5.19
N GLY A 81 -0.48 10.18 6.30
CA GLY A 81 -0.97 11.56 6.29
C GLY A 81 -0.81 12.24 7.64
N PRO A 82 -1.05 13.54 7.74
CA PRO A 82 -0.90 14.30 8.99
C PRO A 82 -1.85 13.84 10.11
N GLY A 83 -3.00 13.25 9.77
CA GLY A 83 -4.00 12.82 10.75
C GLY A 83 -3.84 11.40 11.29
N ASN A 84 -2.92 10.60 10.74
CA ASN A 84 -2.78 9.18 11.10
C ASN A 84 -1.31 8.77 11.11
N PHE A 85 -0.96 7.86 12.01
CA PHE A 85 0.30 7.12 11.88
C PHE A 85 0.27 6.21 10.64
N PRO A 86 1.42 5.92 10.00
CA PRO A 86 1.49 5.02 8.85
C PRO A 86 0.77 3.70 9.13
N SER A 87 -0.27 3.43 8.36
CA SER A 87 -1.25 2.37 8.60
C SER A 87 -1.37 1.46 7.37
N ALA A 88 -1.81 0.22 7.59
CA ALA A 88 -2.13 -0.70 6.51
C ALA A 88 -3.62 -0.62 6.17
N GLY A 89 -3.95 -0.47 4.88
CA GLY A 89 -5.32 -0.39 4.40
C GLY A 89 -5.59 -1.24 3.18
N TYR A 90 -6.87 -1.42 2.85
CA TYR A 90 -7.29 -2.07 1.62
C TYR A 90 -8.66 -1.56 1.15
N THR A 91 -9.01 -1.84 -0.10
CA THR A 91 -10.35 -1.74 -0.64
C THR A 91 -10.70 -3.02 -1.41
N SER A 92 -11.97 -3.40 -1.44
CA SER A 92 -12.45 -4.44 -2.37
C SER A 92 -12.39 -3.94 -3.81
N LEU A 93 -12.23 -4.84 -4.78
CA LEU A 93 -12.23 -4.52 -6.21
C LEU A 93 -13.09 -5.55 -6.98
N ASP A 94 -13.97 -5.07 -7.85
CA ASP A 94 -14.85 -5.91 -8.67
C ASP A 94 -14.99 -5.35 -10.09
N ALA A 95 -15.11 -6.21 -11.11
CA ALA A 95 -15.20 -5.80 -12.50
C ALA A 95 -16.48 -5.02 -12.85
N LYS A 96 -17.55 -5.22 -12.08
CA LYS A 96 -18.84 -4.55 -12.29
C LYS A 96 -18.95 -3.26 -11.48
N THR A 97 -18.51 -3.26 -10.23
CA THR A 97 -18.70 -2.10 -9.33
C THR A 97 -17.44 -1.26 -9.13
N GLY A 98 -16.26 -1.75 -9.49
CA GLY A 98 -14.99 -1.08 -9.24
C GLY A 98 -14.52 -1.23 -7.79
N ALA A 99 -13.72 -0.26 -7.33
CA ALA A 99 -13.23 -0.21 -5.96
C ALA A 99 -14.36 0.12 -4.97
N GLY A 100 -14.32 -0.50 -3.78
CA GLY A 100 -15.24 -0.24 -2.68
C GLY A 100 -14.72 0.80 -1.70
N ALA A 101 -15.29 0.81 -0.50
CA ALA A 101 -14.81 1.66 0.60
C ALA A 101 -13.38 1.29 1.04
N VAL A 102 -12.64 2.28 1.53
CA VAL A 102 -11.35 2.06 2.18
C VAL A 102 -11.57 1.48 3.58
N HIS A 103 -10.80 0.46 3.91
CA HIS A 103 -10.74 -0.16 5.24
C HIS A 103 -9.31 -0.07 5.78
N ILE A 104 -9.14 0.42 7.01
CA ILE A 104 -7.87 0.34 7.73
C ILE A 104 -7.84 -1.01 8.45
N VAL A 105 -6.92 -1.89 8.06
CA VAL A 105 -6.80 -3.25 8.61
C VAL A 105 -5.83 -3.31 9.80
N ALA A 106 -4.90 -2.36 9.87
CA ALA A 106 -4.09 -2.09 11.05
C ALA A 106 -3.72 -0.62 11.10
N ALA A 107 -4.18 0.09 12.13
CA ALA A 107 -3.74 1.45 12.41
C ALA A 107 -2.29 1.44 12.89
N GLY A 108 -1.51 2.43 12.46
CA GLY A 108 -0.15 2.63 12.94
C GLY A 108 -0.12 2.95 14.43
N ALA A 109 0.86 2.41 15.16
CA ALA A 109 1.00 2.61 16.60
C ALA A 109 1.79 3.88 16.98
N GLY A 110 2.63 4.40 16.09
CA GLY A 110 3.55 5.50 16.39
C GLY A 110 3.99 6.29 15.15
N PRO A 111 4.76 7.38 15.34
CA PRO A 111 5.14 8.29 14.26
C PRO A 111 6.15 7.67 13.29
N ALA A 112 6.15 8.17 12.05
CA ALA A 112 7.21 7.89 11.08
C ALA A 112 8.54 8.46 11.59
N ASP A 113 9.49 7.57 11.86
CA ASP A 113 10.74 7.91 12.54
C ASP A 113 11.93 7.09 12.00
N GLY A 114 11.83 6.68 10.74
CA GLY A 114 12.87 5.92 10.05
C GLY A 114 13.96 6.82 9.47
N PHE A 115 15.14 6.25 9.25
CA PHE A 115 16.33 6.96 8.76
C PHE A 115 16.10 7.84 7.52
N SER A 116 15.21 7.46 6.60
CA SER A 116 14.92 8.23 5.38
C SER A 116 14.38 9.64 5.64
N GLY A 117 13.83 9.89 6.84
CA GLY A 117 13.35 11.21 7.25
C GLY A 117 14.44 12.12 7.82
N TYR A 118 15.64 11.61 8.09
CA TYR A 118 16.69 12.34 8.79
C TYR A 118 17.84 12.73 7.86
N ARG A 119 18.21 14.01 7.88
CA ARG A 119 19.31 14.57 7.06
C ARG A 119 20.64 13.87 7.28
N VAL A 120 20.91 13.38 8.50
CA VAL A 120 22.17 12.68 8.82
C VAL A 120 22.35 11.40 8.00
N PHE A 121 21.26 10.82 7.47
CA PHE A 121 21.29 9.65 6.60
C PHE A 121 21.01 9.97 5.13
N ALA A 122 20.91 11.26 4.76
CA ALA A 122 20.69 11.66 3.38
C ALA A 122 21.97 11.49 2.54
N ASN A 123 21.81 10.98 1.31
CA ASN A 123 22.89 10.88 0.33
C ASN A 123 22.38 11.34 -1.05
N PRO A 124 22.88 12.45 -1.62
CA PRO A 124 23.95 13.30 -1.09
C PRO A 124 23.52 14.09 0.17
N PRO A 125 24.45 14.53 1.03
CA PRO A 125 24.15 15.11 2.35
C PRO A 125 23.32 16.40 2.33
N ASN A 126 23.30 17.08 1.19
CA ASN A 126 22.55 18.31 0.93
C ASN A 126 21.13 18.05 0.38
N PHE A 127 20.73 16.79 0.22
CA PHE A 127 19.38 16.44 -0.23
C PHE A 127 18.36 16.61 0.90
N ILE A 128 17.15 17.04 0.55
CA ILE A 128 16.04 17.11 1.51
C ILE A 128 15.60 15.67 1.80
N ALA A 129 15.92 15.16 3.00
CA ALA A 129 15.45 13.86 3.45
C ALA A 129 13.92 13.80 3.39
N ARG A 130 13.38 12.81 2.68
CA ARG A 130 11.95 12.55 2.54
C ARG A 130 11.68 11.14 3.07
N PRO A 131 10.72 10.97 3.99
CA PRO A 131 10.30 9.63 4.39
C PRO A 131 9.91 8.80 3.17
N ARG A 132 10.44 7.59 3.08
CA ARG A 132 10.06 6.59 2.06
C ARG A 132 9.09 5.61 2.69
N TRP A 133 7.94 5.39 2.04
CA TRP A 133 6.85 4.57 2.56
C TRP A 133 6.11 3.86 1.45
N GLY A 134 5.72 2.62 1.73
CA GLY A 134 4.83 1.77 0.96
C GLY A 134 5.53 0.70 0.13
N ASP A 135 6.85 0.81 -0.06
CA ASP A 135 7.64 -0.07 -0.93
C ASP A 135 7.56 -1.57 -0.56
N TYR A 136 7.12 -1.90 0.65
CA TYR A 136 7.00 -3.27 1.18
C TYR A 136 5.55 -3.76 1.23
N GLY A 137 4.90 -3.80 0.05
CA GLY A 137 3.56 -4.36 -0.15
C GLY A 137 3.54 -5.57 -1.09
N ALA A 138 2.58 -6.47 -0.89
CA ALA A 138 2.37 -7.64 -1.75
C ALA A 138 0.94 -8.18 -1.61
N SER A 139 0.53 -9.04 -2.54
CA SER A 139 -0.64 -9.88 -2.36
C SER A 139 -0.39 -11.30 -2.86
N ALA A 140 -1.08 -12.27 -2.27
CA ALA A 140 -1.08 -13.66 -2.69
C ALA A 140 -2.48 -14.26 -2.55
N VAL A 141 -2.90 -15.08 -3.50
CA VAL A 141 -4.25 -15.64 -3.56
C VAL A 141 -4.18 -17.16 -3.41
N VAL A 142 -4.98 -17.71 -2.49
CA VAL A 142 -5.10 -19.15 -2.23
C VAL A 142 -6.59 -19.51 -2.11
N GLY A 143 -7.15 -20.12 -3.15
CA GLY A 143 -8.59 -20.36 -3.24
C GLY A 143 -9.37 -19.03 -3.16
N ASP A 144 -10.30 -18.95 -2.21
CA ASP A 144 -11.09 -17.74 -1.92
C ASP A 144 -10.45 -16.81 -0.87
N SER A 145 -9.22 -17.11 -0.44
CA SER A 145 -8.45 -16.26 0.45
C SER A 145 -7.45 -15.40 -0.30
N ILE A 146 -7.39 -14.12 0.06
CA ILE A 146 -6.39 -13.17 -0.40
C ILE A 146 -5.57 -12.75 0.81
N PHE A 147 -4.27 -13.05 0.79
CA PHE A 147 -3.29 -12.51 1.73
C PHE A 147 -2.78 -11.19 1.18
N ILE A 148 -2.88 -10.13 1.97
CA ILE A 148 -2.38 -8.81 1.61
C ILE A 148 -1.31 -8.37 2.60
N ALA A 149 -0.34 -7.62 2.09
CA ALA A 149 0.78 -7.06 2.84
C ALA A 149 0.92 -5.56 2.56
N SER A 150 1.11 -4.77 3.61
CA SER A 150 1.41 -3.33 3.48
C SER A 150 2.37 -2.87 4.58
N GLU A 151 3.24 -1.94 4.25
CA GLU A 151 4.14 -1.29 5.21
C GLU A 151 3.30 -0.45 6.19
N TYR A 152 3.64 -0.52 7.48
CA TYR A 152 2.97 0.26 8.53
C TYR A 152 3.88 0.39 9.76
N ILE A 153 3.43 1.13 10.79
CA ILE A 153 4.12 1.17 12.08
C ILE A 153 3.44 0.27 13.11
N SER A 154 4.14 -0.76 13.54
CA SER A 154 3.67 -1.75 14.52
C SER A 154 4.02 -1.44 15.97
N GLN A 155 4.77 -0.37 16.23
CA GLN A 155 5.31 -0.06 17.56
C GLN A 155 5.28 1.43 17.86
N THR A 156 5.42 1.76 19.14
CA THR A 156 5.67 3.12 19.60
C THR A 156 6.60 3.07 20.79
N CYS A 157 7.39 4.14 20.97
CA CYS A 157 8.25 4.29 22.13
C CYS A 157 8.50 5.76 22.43
N THR A 158 8.76 6.04 23.71
CA THR A 158 9.22 7.37 24.14
C THR A 158 10.68 7.59 23.76
N LEU A 159 11.13 8.84 23.78
CA LEU A 159 12.54 9.17 23.59
C LEU A 159 13.44 8.43 24.61
N ALA A 160 13.04 8.39 25.89
CA ALA A 160 13.80 7.67 26.91
C ALA A 160 13.94 6.16 26.62
N GLN A 161 12.88 5.52 26.09
CA GLN A 161 12.95 4.12 25.65
C GLN A 161 13.83 3.94 24.42
N TYR A 162 13.83 4.90 23.49
CA TYR A 162 14.71 4.89 22.32
C TYR A 162 16.19 5.05 22.72
N GLU A 163 16.49 5.88 23.72
CA GLU A 163 17.85 6.14 24.20
C GLU A 163 18.40 5.03 25.11
N THR A 164 17.54 4.14 25.63
CA THR A 164 17.95 3.02 26.47
C THR A 164 18.80 2.02 25.68
N SER A 165 19.85 1.46 26.31
CA SER A 165 20.73 0.47 25.67
C SER A 165 19.98 -0.83 25.32
N PRO A 166 20.15 -1.39 24.10
CA PRO A 166 20.92 -0.82 22.99
C PRO A 166 20.17 0.36 22.35
N PHE A 167 20.88 1.47 22.18
CA PHE A 167 20.34 2.72 21.64
C PHE A 167 19.62 2.48 20.30
N GLY A 168 18.48 3.12 20.15
CA GLY A 168 17.68 3.13 18.94
C GLY A 168 16.84 1.88 18.70
N SER A 169 16.78 0.95 19.67
CA SER A 169 16.08 -0.33 19.50
C SER A 169 14.62 -0.32 19.98
N CYS A 170 14.29 0.56 20.93
CA CYS A 170 13.02 0.52 21.69
C CYS A 170 12.66 -0.90 22.15
N GLY A 171 13.55 -1.54 22.90
CA GLY A 171 13.34 -2.91 23.39
C GLY A 171 13.30 -3.96 22.27
N GLY A 172 14.00 -3.72 21.17
CA GLY A 172 14.08 -4.65 20.03
C GLY A 172 12.91 -4.58 19.05
N THR A 173 12.01 -3.60 19.20
CA THR A 173 10.85 -3.42 18.31
C THR A 173 11.18 -2.64 17.03
N ARG A 174 12.33 -1.97 16.99
CA ARG A 174 12.83 -1.19 15.85
C ARG A 174 14.36 -1.16 15.83
N SER A 175 14.91 -0.47 14.86
CA SER A 175 16.29 0.04 14.86
C SER A 175 16.31 1.53 14.49
N SER A 176 17.48 2.16 14.56
CA SER A 176 17.68 3.51 14.00
C SER A 176 17.48 3.58 12.49
N LEU A 177 17.58 2.44 11.79
CA LEU A 177 17.42 2.36 10.33
C LEU A 177 16.04 1.86 9.88
N ALA A 178 15.18 1.41 10.79
CA ALA A 178 13.84 0.95 10.45
C ALA A 178 12.95 0.96 11.68
N ASN A 179 11.81 1.67 11.60
CA ASN A 179 10.78 1.68 12.63
C ASN A 179 9.40 1.22 12.12
N TRP A 180 9.39 0.65 10.92
CA TRP A 180 8.24 0.11 10.22
C TRP A 180 8.26 -1.42 10.25
N ALA A 181 7.12 -2.02 9.94
CA ALA A 181 6.93 -3.45 9.73
C ALA A 181 5.99 -3.67 8.54
N THR A 182 5.79 -4.91 8.12
CA THR A 182 4.80 -5.28 7.11
C THR A 182 3.62 -5.99 7.76
N ARG A 183 2.42 -5.43 7.67
CA ARG A 183 1.19 -6.08 8.15
C ARG A 183 0.72 -7.07 7.10
N ILE A 184 0.73 -8.36 7.43
CA ILE A 184 0.07 -9.41 6.64
C ILE A 184 -1.35 -9.62 7.18
N THR A 185 -2.35 -9.61 6.30
CA THR A 185 -3.74 -9.90 6.65
C THR A 185 -4.34 -10.86 5.64
N GLN A 186 -5.03 -11.90 6.12
CA GLN A 186 -5.88 -12.76 5.29
C GLN A 186 -7.29 -12.18 5.19
N LEU A 187 -7.81 -12.06 3.98
CA LEU A 187 -9.19 -11.69 3.68
C LEU A 187 -9.84 -12.87 2.96
N THR A 188 -11.01 -13.32 3.43
CA THR A 188 -11.79 -14.36 2.73
C THR A 188 -12.90 -13.69 1.94
N THR A 189 -12.89 -13.85 0.62
CA THR A 189 -13.96 -13.35 -0.24
C THR A 189 -15.11 -14.35 -0.20
N LYS A 190 -16.29 -13.91 0.24
CA LYS A 190 -17.53 -14.68 0.08
C LYS A 190 -18.12 -14.47 -1.31
#